data_AF-A0A3M1QQU2-F1
#
_entry.id   AF-A0A3M1QQU2-F1
#
_cell.length_a   1.000
_cell.length_b   1.000
_cell.length_c   1.000
_cell.angle_alpha   90.00
_cell.angle_beta   90.00
_cell.angle_gamma   90.00
#
_symmetry.space_group_name_H-M   'P 1'
#
loop_
_entity.id
_entity.type
_entity.pdbx_description
1 polymer ?
#
loop_
_entity_poly.entity_id
_entity_poly.type
_entity_poly.pdbx_seq_one_letter_code
_entity_poly.pdbx_strand_id
1 'polypeptide(L)'
;MARSVAELGEEGVIRLLAERCPAAGRGGRLGIGDDAALLAESPWAVTTDLLVEGRHFDRAWCTPADVGHKALAASLSDAAAMGAAPGPFFLSLGLPGATPVADVSAFADGLAACARAAGAWLAGGDTVAAASW
;
A
#
# COMPACT_ATOMS: atom_id res chain seq x y z
N MET A 1 23.96 6.00 -21.76
CA MET A 1 23.91 5.65 -20.32
C MET A 1 22.47 5.35 -19.98
N ALA A 2 22.16 4.21 -19.36
CA ALA A 2 20.80 3.94 -18.90
C ALA A 2 20.49 4.86 -17.73
N ARG A 3 19.36 5.60 -17.79
CA ARG A 3 18.90 6.43 -16.67
C ARG A 3 18.49 5.50 -15.52
N SER A 4 19.00 5.74 -14.33
CA SER A 4 18.63 5.02 -13.11
C SER A 4 17.32 5.55 -12.51
N VAL A 5 16.70 4.77 -11.62
CA VAL A 5 15.52 5.22 -10.85
C VAL A 5 15.83 6.48 -10.03
N ALA A 6 17.03 6.56 -9.44
CA ALA A 6 17.46 7.72 -8.67
C ALA A 6 17.52 9.01 -9.51
N GLU A 7 17.91 8.93 -10.77
CA GLU A 7 17.92 10.07 -11.70
C GLU A 7 16.54 10.41 -12.27
N LEU A 8 15.64 9.43 -12.32
CA LEU A 8 14.30 9.61 -12.85
C LEU A 8 13.35 10.20 -11.80
N GLY A 9 13.58 9.87 -10.53
CA GLY A 9 12.69 10.23 -9.42
C GLY A 9 11.36 9.47 -9.49
N GLU A 10 10.58 9.58 -8.42
CA GLU A 10 9.29 8.91 -8.28
C GLU A 10 8.29 9.33 -9.36
N GLU A 11 8.08 10.65 -9.53
CA GLU A 11 7.19 11.20 -10.56
C GLU A 11 7.58 10.77 -11.97
N GLY A 12 8.89 10.70 -12.25
CA GLY A 12 9.39 10.26 -13.54
C GLY A 12 9.14 8.77 -13.78
N VAL A 13 9.24 7.92 -12.75
CA VAL A 13 8.88 6.49 -12.83
C VAL A 13 7.37 6.35 -13.07
N ILE A 14 6.53 7.07 -12.33
CA ILE A 14 5.07 7.06 -12.50
C ILE A 14 4.71 7.45 -13.94
N ARG A 15 5.26 8.55 -14.46
CA ARG A 15 5.03 8.96 -15.86
C ARG A 15 5.49 7.90 -16.85
N LEU A 16 6.68 7.33 -16.65
CA LEU A 16 7.20 6.28 -17.53
C LEU A 16 6.26 5.06 -17.56
N LEU A 17 5.72 4.64 -16.41
CA LEU A 17 4.75 3.55 -16.35
C LEU A 17 3.43 3.94 -17.03
N ALA A 18 2.92 5.14 -16.76
CA ALA A 18 1.68 5.65 -17.36
C ALA A 18 1.73 5.72 -18.90
N GLU A 19 2.89 6.09 -19.47
CA GLU A 19 3.11 6.16 -20.92
C GLU A 19 3.21 4.79 -21.58
N ARG A 20 3.61 3.76 -20.84
CA ARG A 20 3.88 2.41 -21.37
C ARG A 20 2.74 1.43 -21.12
N CYS A 21 2.02 1.62 -20.04
CA CYS A 21 0.85 0.82 -19.71
C CYS A 21 -0.39 1.38 -20.44
N PRO A 22 -1.34 0.53 -20.86
CA PRO A 22 -2.59 1.01 -21.42
C PRO A 22 -3.33 1.92 -20.42
N ALA A 23 -3.35 3.23 -20.68
CA ALA A 23 -4.24 4.16 -20.01
C ALA A 23 -5.64 3.92 -20.59
N ALA A 24 -6.45 3.13 -19.90
CA ALA A 24 -7.65 2.55 -20.45
C ALA A 24 -8.57 3.61 -21.09
N GLY A 25 -8.78 3.49 -22.41
CA GLY A 25 -10.00 3.92 -23.09
C GLY A 25 -11.24 3.11 -22.68
N ARG A 26 -11.27 2.62 -21.44
CA ARG A 26 -12.33 1.80 -20.80
C ARG A 26 -12.39 2.07 -19.30
N GLY A 27 -12.59 3.33 -18.95
CA GLY A 27 -13.36 3.67 -17.76
C GLY A 27 -12.62 3.62 -16.41
N GLY A 28 -11.68 4.53 -16.20
CA GLY A 28 -11.55 5.14 -14.88
C GLY A 28 -12.21 6.51 -14.93
N ARG A 29 -13.02 6.89 -13.93
CA ARG A 29 -13.50 8.28 -13.79
C ARG A 29 -12.36 9.22 -13.40
N LEU A 30 -11.33 8.65 -12.77
CA LEU A 30 -10.08 9.29 -12.33
C LEU A 30 -9.02 8.19 -12.19
N GLY A 31 -7.75 8.47 -12.50
CA GLY A 31 -6.70 7.46 -12.61
C GLY A 31 -5.35 7.94 -12.09
N ILE A 32 -4.26 7.46 -12.72
CA ILE A 32 -2.89 7.75 -12.30
C ILE A 32 -2.64 9.25 -12.05
N GLY A 33 -1.93 9.56 -10.97
CA GLY A 33 -1.59 10.93 -10.56
C GLY A 33 -2.52 11.55 -9.51
N ASP A 34 -3.48 10.79 -9.01
CA ASP A 34 -4.36 11.15 -7.89
C ASP A 34 -4.19 10.16 -6.72
N ASP A 35 -4.78 10.44 -5.56
CA ASP A 35 -4.60 9.63 -4.34
C ASP A 35 -5.23 8.23 -4.45
N ALA A 36 -6.26 8.09 -5.30
CA ALA A 36 -6.83 6.78 -5.66
C ALA A 36 -7.40 6.79 -7.08
N ALA A 37 -7.49 5.60 -7.69
CA ALA A 37 -8.20 5.41 -8.94
C ALA A 37 -9.71 5.25 -8.68
N LEU A 38 -10.54 6.00 -9.41
CA LEU A 38 -11.99 5.79 -9.44
C LEU A 38 -12.33 4.88 -10.61
N LEU A 39 -12.79 3.66 -10.33
CA LEU A 39 -13.15 2.69 -11.35
C LEU A 39 -14.49 3.08 -12.00
N ALA A 40 -14.61 3.03 -13.34
CA ALA A 40 -15.90 3.26 -13.99
C ALA A 40 -16.86 2.10 -13.71
N GLU A 41 -18.15 2.44 -13.74
CA GLU A 41 -19.24 1.48 -13.49
C GLU A 41 -19.12 0.77 -12.13
N SER A 42 -18.39 1.36 -11.21
CA SER A 42 -18.10 0.85 -9.88
C SER A 42 -18.14 1.99 -8.86
N PRO A 43 -18.56 1.72 -7.61
CA PRO A 43 -18.53 2.72 -6.53
C PRO A 43 -17.14 2.83 -5.86
N TRP A 44 -16.15 2.03 -6.27
CA TRP A 44 -14.88 1.92 -5.56
C TRP A 44 -13.87 3.00 -5.97
N ALA A 45 -13.28 3.64 -4.96
CA ALA A 45 -11.97 4.26 -5.04
C ALA A 45 -10.92 3.23 -4.61
N VAL A 46 -9.88 3.03 -5.42
CA VAL A 46 -8.85 2.01 -5.20
C VAL A 46 -7.50 2.67 -5.14
N THR A 47 -6.82 2.49 -4.01
CA THR A 47 -5.43 2.91 -3.80
C THR A 47 -4.60 1.72 -3.32
N THR A 48 -3.29 1.86 -3.38
CA THR A 48 -2.33 0.88 -2.89
C THR A 48 -1.07 1.60 -2.43
N ASP A 49 -0.62 1.28 -1.23
CA ASP A 49 0.65 1.75 -0.68
C ASP A 49 1.63 0.61 -0.45
N LEU A 50 2.92 0.93 -0.57
CA LEU A 50 4.01 0.07 -0.17
C LEU A 50 4.82 0.73 0.94
N LEU A 51 4.90 0.10 2.09
CA LEU A 51 5.83 0.48 3.15
C LEU A 51 7.11 -0.35 3.04
N VAL A 52 8.25 0.29 3.28
CA VAL A 52 9.59 -0.31 3.15
C VAL A 52 10.41 0.15 4.35
N GLU A 53 11.04 -0.79 5.03
CA GLU A 53 11.95 -0.50 6.14
C GLU A 53 13.11 0.40 5.69
N GLY A 54 13.48 1.38 6.51
CA GLY A 54 14.51 2.39 6.20
C GLY A 54 14.05 3.51 5.27
N ARG A 55 12.85 3.41 4.69
CA ARG A 55 12.23 4.48 3.88
C ARG A 55 10.96 5.05 4.53
N HIS A 56 10.04 4.17 4.92
CA HIS A 56 8.72 4.55 5.43
C HIS A 56 8.58 4.34 6.94
N PHE A 57 9.34 3.42 7.52
CA PHE A 57 9.44 3.16 8.95
C PHE A 57 10.82 2.60 9.26
N ASP A 58 11.15 2.52 10.55
CA ASP A 58 12.41 1.90 11.02
C ASP A 58 12.11 1.03 12.24
N ARG A 59 12.55 -0.23 12.20
CA ARG A 59 12.32 -1.21 13.28
C ARG A 59 13.07 -0.88 14.57
N ALA A 60 14.02 0.06 14.53
CA ALA A 60 14.72 0.53 15.72
C ALA A 60 13.82 1.36 16.66
N TRP A 61 12.75 1.97 16.14
CA TRP A 61 11.81 2.77 16.95
C TRP A 61 10.33 2.60 16.60
N CYS A 62 9.99 1.82 15.57
CA CYS A 62 8.62 1.37 15.30
C CYS A 62 8.44 -0.09 15.73
N THR A 63 7.47 -0.35 16.60
CA THR A 63 7.11 -1.73 16.97
C THR A 63 6.43 -2.43 15.79
N PRO A 64 6.37 -3.78 15.75
CA PRO A 64 5.66 -4.46 14.67
C PRO A 64 4.19 -4.04 14.57
N ALA A 65 3.54 -3.81 15.72
CA ALA A 65 2.17 -3.31 15.78
C ALA A 65 2.01 -1.91 15.16
N ASP A 66 2.97 -1.00 15.39
CA ASP A 66 2.96 0.32 14.76
C ASP A 66 3.06 0.19 13.23
N VAL A 67 3.94 -0.71 12.75
CA VAL A 67 4.10 -0.98 11.32
C VAL A 67 2.82 -1.56 10.73
N GLY A 68 2.19 -2.52 11.42
CA GLY A 68 0.91 -3.11 11.00
C GLY A 68 -0.23 -2.10 10.94
N HIS A 69 -0.34 -1.23 11.94
CA HIS A 69 -1.30 -0.13 11.93
C HIS A 69 -1.04 0.81 10.73
N LYS A 70 0.21 1.24 10.55
CA LYS A 70 0.61 2.16 9.49
C LYS A 70 0.37 1.60 8.09
N ALA A 71 0.59 0.29 7.90
CA ALA A 71 0.42 -0.40 6.62
C ALA A 71 -0.99 -0.25 6.05
N LEU A 72 -2.02 -0.30 6.92
CA LEU A 72 -3.40 -0.06 6.48
C LEU A 72 -3.79 1.43 6.54
N ALA A 73 -3.31 2.16 7.55
CA ALA A 73 -3.67 3.57 7.74
C ALA A 73 -3.27 4.46 6.56
N ALA A 74 -2.15 4.16 5.89
CA ALA A 74 -1.72 4.89 4.68
C ALA A 74 -2.80 4.83 3.58
N SER A 75 -3.17 3.62 3.15
CA SER A 75 -4.16 3.45 2.07
C SER A 75 -5.57 3.88 2.48
N LEU A 76 -5.92 3.78 3.77
CA LEU A 76 -7.18 4.33 4.26
C LEU A 76 -7.19 5.87 4.22
N SER A 77 -6.06 6.52 4.43
CA SER A 77 -5.94 7.99 4.35
C SER A 77 -6.20 8.46 2.92
N ASP A 78 -5.60 7.82 1.93
CA ASP A 78 -5.82 8.12 0.51
C ASP A 78 -7.27 7.90 0.09
N ALA A 79 -7.86 6.77 0.49
CA ALA A 79 -9.28 6.50 0.25
C ALA A 79 -10.18 7.58 0.88
N ALA A 80 -9.86 8.03 2.09
CA ALA A 80 -10.59 9.09 2.78
C ALA A 80 -10.41 10.45 2.10
N ALA A 81 -9.23 10.76 1.55
CA ALA A 81 -8.98 11.97 0.76
C ALA A 81 -9.88 12.03 -0.48
N MET A 82 -10.20 10.86 -1.05
CA MET A 82 -11.16 10.72 -2.16
C MET A 82 -12.63 10.69 -1.73
N GLY A 83 -12.92 10.85 -0.43
CA GLY A 83 -14.26 10.77 0.13
C GLY A 83 -14.85 9.35 0.13
N ALA A 84 -14.02 8.32 -0.04
CA ALA A 84 -14.46 6.94 -0.06
C ALA A 84 -14.65 6.39 1.36
N ALA A 85 -15.65 5.52 1.51
CA ALA A 85 -15.81 4.74 2.74
C ALA A 85 -14.80 3.57 2.76
N PRO A 86 -14.29 3.18 3.94
CA PRO A 86 -13.43 1.99 4.08
C PRO A 86 -14.13 0.72 3.56
N GLY A 87 -13.35 -0.20 3.00
CA GLY A 87 -13.86 -1.41 2.35
C GLY A 87 -12.93 -2.61 2.50
N PRO A 88 -13.02 -3.60 1.60
CA PRO A 88 -12.08 -4.70 1.58
C PRO A 88 -10.67 -4.17 1.27
N PHE A 89 -9.66 -4.68 1.96
CA PHE A 89 -8.26 -4.40 1.64
C PHE A 89 -7.48 -5.69 1.38
N PHE A 90 -6.36 -5.54 0.67
CA PHE A 90 -5.43 -6.63 0.38
C PHE A 90 -4.06 -6.28 0.95
N LEU A 91 -3.31 -7.28 1.40
CA LEU A 91 -1.98 -7.08 1.97
C LEU A 91 -0.94 -7.90 1.20
N SER A 92 0.05 -7.23 0.62
CA SER A 92 1.28 -7.87 0.14
C SER A 92 2.38 -7.66 1.18
N LEU A 93 2.86 -8.75 1.79
CA LEU A 93 3.80 -8.70 2.91
C LEU A 93 5.11 -9.44 2.60
N GLY A 94 6.20 -8.68 2.47
CA GLY A 94 7.56 -9.21 2.40
C GLY A 94 8.21 -9.21 3.78
N LEU A 95 8.82 -10.32 4.19
CA LEU A 95 9.50 -10.43 5.49
C LEU A 95 10.85 -11.15 5.37
N PRO A 96 11.88 -10.73 6.12
CA PRO A 96 13.06 -11.55 6.34
C PRO A 96 12.68 -12.94 6.83
N GLY A 97 13.27 -14.00 6.25
CA GLY A 97 12.96 -15.38 6.66
C GLY A 97 13.28 -15.70 8.12
N ALA A 98 14.15 -14.89 8.76
CA ALA A 98 14.48 -14.99 10.18
C ALA A 98 13.53 -14.19 11.10
N THR A 99 12.48 -13.55 10.55
CA THR A 99 11.53 -12.75 11.31
C THR A 99 10.83 -13.60 12.37
N PRO A 100 10.85 -13.22 13.65
CA PRO A 100 10.14 -13.94 14.69
C PRO A 100 8.63 -13.94 14.45
N VAL A 101 7.97 -15.08 14.64
CA VAL A 101 6.50 -15.20 14.53
C VAL A 101 5.77 -14.26 15.50
N ALA A 102 6.38 -13.94 16.64
CA ALA A 102 5.86 -12.97 17.59
C ALA A 102 5.77 -11.56 16.98
N ASP A 103 6.73 -11.16 16.15
CA ASP A 103 6.70 -9.88 15.45
C ASP A 103 5.60 -9.87 14.38
N VAL A 104 5.41 -10.98 13.66
CA VAL A 104 4.31 -11.12 12.69
C VAL A 104 2.95 -11.04 13.39
N SER A 105 2.80 -11.68 14.56
CA SER A 105 1.58 -11.57 15.36
C SER A 105 1.31 -10.15 15.81
N ALA A 106 2.32 -9.46 16.35
CA ALA A 106 2.18 -8.07 16.77
C ALA A 106 1.84 -7.14 15.60
N PHE A 107 2.43 -7.35 14.42
CA PHE A 107 2.05 -6.66 13.19
C PHE A 107 0.58 -6.91 12.85
N ALA A 108 0.14 -8.17 12.85
CA ALA A 108 -1.24 -8.53 12.57
C ALA A 108 -2.21 -7.90 13.58
N ASP A 109 -1.85 -7.80 14.86
CA ASP A 109 -2.66 -7.15 15.89
C ASP A 109 -2.85 -5.66 15.62
N GLY A 110 -1.78 -4.94 15.26
CA GLY A 110 -1.82 -3.52 14.90
C GLY A 110 -2.67 -3.27 13.65
N LEU A 111 -2.46 -4.09 12.61
CA LEU A 111 -3.25 -4.07 11.38
C LEU A 111 -4.73 -4.31 11.66
N ALA A 112 -5.05 -5.36 12.44
CA ALA A 112 -6.42 -5.72 12.76
C ALA A 112 -7.10 -4.67 13.64
N ALA A 113 -6.38 -4.03 14.57
CA ALA A 113 -6.91 -2.92 15.36
C ALA A 113 -7.28 -1.72 14.46
N CYS A 114 -6.42 -1.36 13.51
CA CYS A 114 -6.70 -0.32 12.51
C CYS A 114 -7.94 -0.68 11.67
N ALA A 115 -7.98 -1.91 11.13
CA ALA A 115 -9.07 -2.39 10.31
C ALA A 115 -10.42 -2.34 11.04
N ARG A 116 -10.47 -2.82 12.29
CA ARG A 116 -11.68 -2.77 13.12
C ARG A 116 -12.13 -1.33 13.39
N ALA A 117 -11.19 -0.43 13.67
CA ALA A 117 -11.51 0.97 13.94
C ALA A 117 -12.10 1.68 12.70
N ALA A 118 -11.62 1.35 11.51
CA ALA A 118 -12.11 1.92 10.25
C ALA A 118 -13.34 1.19 9.68
N GLY A 119 -13.65 -0.02 10.14
CA GLY A 119 -14.69 -0.87 9.53
C GLY A 119 -14.23 -1.56 8.22
N ALA A 120 -12.92 -1.70 8.01
CA ALA A 120 -12.32 -2.41 6.89
C ALA A 120 -12.09 -3.90 7.20
N TRP A 121 -11.92 -4.73 6.18
CA TRP A 121 -11.64 -6.17 6.35
C TRP A 121 -10.63 -6.70 5.33
N LEU A 122 -9.77 -7.61 5.79
CA LEU A 122 -8.77 -8.25 4.94
C LEU A 122 -9.45 -9.24 3.99
N ALA A 123 -9.38 -8.97 2.69
CA ALA A 123 -10.00 -9.78 1.64
C ALA A 123 -9.01 -10.73 0.94
N GLY A 124 -7.72 -10.62 1.24
CA GLY A 124 -6.69 -11.49 0.68
C GLY A 124 -5.33 -10.81 0.69
N GLY A 125 -4.39 -11.38 -0.05
CA GLY A 125 -3.03 -10.88 -0.07
C GLY A 125 -2.05 -11.88 -0.63
N ASP A 126 -0.77 -11.54 -0.49
CA ASP A 126 0.35 -12.41 -0.81
C ASP A 126 1.46 -12.23 0.23
N THR A 127 2.30 -13.25 0.38
CA THR A 127 3.44 -13.19 1.30
C THR A 127 4.68 -13.79 0.65
N VAL A 128 5.83 -13.15 0.87
CA VAL A 128 7.10 -13.61 0.31
C VAL A 128 8.24 -13.46 1.31
N ALA A 129 9.23 -14.34 1.23
CA ALA A 129 10.51 -14.11 1.89
C ALA A 129 11.25 -12.95 1.19
N ALA A 130 11.65 -11.94 1.96
CA ALA A 130 12.33 -10.75 1.49
C ALA A 130 13.63 -10.51 2.28
N ALA A 131 14.43 -9.53 1.87
CA ALA A 131 15.64 -9.16 2.60
C ALA A 131 15.38 -8.19 3.77
N SER A 132 14.29 -7.43 3.69
CA SER A 132 13.81 -6.47 4.70
C SER A 132 12.29 -6.55 4.78
N TRP A 133 11.72 -5.88 5.80
CA TRP A 133 10.29 -5.58 5.82
C TRP A 133 9.93 -4.49 4.81
#